data_AF-A0AAJ8VUX2-F1
#
_entry.id   AF-A0AAJ8VUX2-F1
#
_cell.length_a   1.000
_cell.length_b   1.000
_cell.length_c   1.000
_cell.angle_alpha   90.00
_cell.angle_beta   90.00
_cell.angle_gamma   90.00
#
_symmetry.space_group_name_H-M   'P 1'
#
loop_
_entity.id
_entity.type
_entity.pdbx_description
1 polymer ?
#
loop_
_entity_poly.entity_id
_entity_poly.type
_entity_poly.pdbx_seq_one_letter_code
_entity_poly.pdbx_strand_id
1 'polypeptide(L)'
;MSTTLDEDLTNSRLVRYNDIQPDVMKYLYNVISPHYPNLFAKYSTKTHSFDALNIIDLLHDGEVLCRLGQLVKLPLGTKNPTTKFKSSQMAFIQMENISWFLQLCEMLNLPHDEIFQTVDLYEGKDPYQVCVTLMSFSRIVNGLDPNVFGEVIGPKKVKVKPVVPNKPRSLKD
;
A
#
# COMPACT_ATOMS: atom_id res chain seq x y z
N MET A 1 29.55 11.27 -17.89
CA MET A 1 28.22 11.90 -17.99
C MET A 1 27.74 12.08 -16.56
N SER A 2 27.47 13.31 -16.13
CA SER A 2 27.08 13.61 -14.74
C SER A 2 25.56 13.50 -14.64
N THR A 3 25.03 12.53 -13.90
CA THR A 3 23.60 12.45 -13.58
C THR A 3 23.25 13.60 -12.63
N THR A 4 22.04 14.16 -12.76
CA THR A 4 21.55 15.23 -11.89
C THR A 4 20.99 14.65 -10.60
N LEU A 5 20.96 15.43 -9.51
CA LEU A 5 20.44 14.98 -8.20
C LEU A 5 19.01 14.41 -8.30
N ASP A 6 18.17 15.00 -9.14
CA ASP A 6 16.79 14.57 -9.37
C ASP A 6 16.71 13.20 -10.07
N GLU A 7 17.65 12.93 -10.98
CA GLU A 7 17.76 11.65 -11.68
C GLU A 7 18.19 10.54 -10.70
N ASP A 8 19.18 10.82 -9.85
CA ASP A 8 19.62 9.89 -8.81
C ASP A 8 18.49 9.58 -7.80
N LEU A 9 17.72 10.60 -7.41
CA LEU A 9 16.57 10.42 -6.52
C LEU A 9 15.49 9.53 -7.17
N THR A 10 15.16 9.80 -8.44
CA THR A 10 14.17 9.02 -9.19
C THR A 10 14.61 7.57 -9.33
N ASN A 11 15.87 7.34 -9.67
CA ASN A 11 16.46 6.01 -9.78
C ASN A 11 16.42 5.26 -8.44
N SER A 12 16.78 5.93 -7.34
CA SER A 12 16.69 5.33 -6.00
C SER A 12 15.26 4.93 -5.64
N ARG A 13 14.25 5.77 -5.96
CA ARG A 13 12.83 5.42 -5.71
C ARG A 13 12.38 4.25 -6.58
N LEU A 14 12.79 4.22 -7.84
CA LEU A 14 12.47 3.13 -8.76
C LEU A 14 13.05 1.78 -8.30
N VAL A 15 14.30 1.77 -7.82
CA VAL A 15 14.91 0.55 -7.25
C VAL A 15 14.08 0.04 -6.07
N ARG A 16 13.76 0.92 -5.11
CA ARG A 16 12.96 0.52 -3.93
C ARG A 16 11.57 0.04 -4.31
N TYR A 17 10.93 0.69 -5.29
CA TYR A 17 9.66 0.23 -5.83
C TYR A 17 9.77 -1.19 -6.39
N ASN A 18 10.78 -1.46 -7.21
CA ASN A 18 10.98 -2.78 -7.81
C ASN A 18 11.24 -3.88 -6.77
N ASP A 19 11.95 -3.55 -5.69
CA ASP A 19 12.23 -4.48 -4.59
C ASP A 19 10.97 -4.81 -3.77
N ILE A 20 10.09 -3.83 -3.56
CA ILE A 20 8.93 -3.95 -2.67
C ILE A 20 7.67 -4.45 -3.40
N GLN A 21 7.53 -4.14 -4.69
CA GLN A 21 6.30 -4.45 -5.43
C GLN A 21 5.86 -5.93 -5.36
N PRO A 22 6.76 -6.94 -5.39
CA PRO A 22 6.31 -8.34 -5.38
C PRO A 22 5.63 -8.71 -4.05
N ASP A 23 6.15 -8.21 -2.93
CA ASP A 23 5.58 -8.46 -1.60
C ASP A 23 4.22 -7.78 -1.43
N VAL A 24 4.06 -6.57 -1.98
CA VAL A 24 2.77 -5.86 -1.98
C VAL A 24 1.74 -6.61 -2.84
N MET A 25 2.11 -7.05 -4.03
CA MET A 25 1.23 -7.82 -4.92
C MET A 25 0.76 -9.12 -4.25
N LYS A 26 1.69 -9.85 -3.63
CA LYS A 26 1.39 -11.06 -2.86
C LYS A 26 0.45 -10.78 -1.70
N TYR A 27 0.71 -9.73 -0.92
CA TYR A 27 -0.15 -9.31 0.19
C TYR A 27 -1.58 -9.01 -0.27
N LEU A 28 -1.73 -8.22 -1.34
CA LEU A 28 -3.05 -7.89 -1.89
C LEU A 28 -3.82 -9.15 -2.31
N TYR A 29 -3.15 -10.06 -3.03
CA TYR A 29 -3.76 -11.32 -3.45
C TYR A 29 -4.21 -12.17 -2.24
N ASN A 30 -3.33 -12.37 -1.26
CA ASN A 30 -3.60 -13.20 -0.09
C ASN A 30 -4.73 -12.67 0.79
N VAL A 31 -4.77 -11.35 0.99
CA VAL A 31 -5.78 -10.71 1.85
C VAL A 31 -7.13 -10.62 1.15
N ILE A 32 -7.16 -10.31 -0.15
CA ILE A 32 -8.40 -9.99 -0.85
C ILE A 32 -9.06 -11.23 -1.44
N SER A 33 -8.30 -12.19 -1.98
CA SER A 33 -8.85 -13.35 -2.71
C SER A 33 -9.83 -14.22 -1.88
N PRO A 34 -9.62 -14.45 -0.57
CA PRO A 34 -10.59 -15.19 0.25
C PRO A 34 -11.97 -14.52 0.33
N HIS A 35 -12.05 -13.19 0.15
CA HIS A 35 -13.28 -12.41 0.24
C HIS A 35 -13.85 -12.05 -1.14
N TYR A 36 -13.00 -11.88 -2.14
CA TYR A 36 -13.36 -11.49 -3.50
C TYR A 36 -12.62 -12.37 -4.54
N PRO A 37 -13.00 -13.65 -4.70
CA PRO A 37 -12.22 -14.63 -5.47
C PRO A 37 -12.08 -14.32 -6.96
N ASN A 38 -13.05 -13.58 -7.52
CA ASN A 38 -13.06 -13.22 -8.94
C ASN A 38 -12.44 -11.84 -9.23
N LEU A 39 -11.98 -11.10 -8.20
CA LEU A 39 -11.49 -9.74 -8.40
C LEU A 39 -10.27 -9.71 -9.33
N PHE A 40 -9.31 -10.60 -9.11
CA PHE A 40 -8.08 -10.64 -9.91
C PHE A 40 -8.28 -11.24 -11.29
N ALA A 41 -9.36 -12.01 -11.50
CA ALA A 41 -9.66 -12.62 -12.79
C ALA A 41 -9.92 -11.57 -13.89
N LYS A 42 -10.40 -10.37 -13.53
CA LYS A 42 -10.61 -9.28 -14.52
C LYS A 42 -9.29 -8.70 -15.05
N TYR A 43 -8.18 -8.89 -14.34
CA TYR A 43 -6.86 -8.40 -14.70
C TYR A 43 -6.00 -9.46 -15.41
N SER A 44 -6.42 -10.73 -15.38
CA SER A 44 -5.83 -11.79 -16.20
C SER A 44 -6.46 -11.79 -17.59
N THR A 45 -5.62 -11.71 -18.63
CA THR A 45 -6.04 -11.88 -20.03
C THR A 45 -5.63 -13.26 -20.55
N LYS A 46 -6.13 -13.67 -21.71
CA LYS A 46 -5.72 -14.94 -22.34
C LYS A 46 -4.20 -15.04 -22.60
N THR A 47 -3.51 -13.89 -22.65
CA THR A 47 -2.08 -13.79 -22.99
C THR A 47 -1.19 -13.35 -21.82
N HIS A 48 -1.76 -12.76 -20.76
CA HIS A 48 -1.01 -12.32 -19.58
C HIS A 48 -1.71 -12.72 -18.28
N SER A 49 -0.99 -13.44 -17.41
CA SER A 49 -1.39 -13.67 -16.02
C SER A 49 -1.34 -12.35 -15.24
N PHE A 50 -2.21 -12.21 -14.26
CA PHE A 50 -2.17 -11.13 -13.27
C PHE A 50 -0.77 -10.96 -12.63
N ASP A 51 0.00 -12.04 -12.48
CA ASP A 51 1.35 -12.01 -11.90
C ASP A 51 2.37 -11.23 -12.75
N ALA A 52 2.04 -10.91 -14.00
CA ALA A 52 2.87 -10.10 -14.89
C ALA A 52 2.55 -8.60 -14.82
N LEU A 53 1.48 -8.20 -14.11
CA LEU A 53 1.13 -6.80 -13.94
C LEU A 53 1.99 -6.16 -12.86
N ASN A 54 2.23 -4.87 -13.01
CA ASN A 54 2.80 -4.05 -11.95
C ASN A 54 1.68 -3.48 -11.05
N ILE A 55 2.06 -2.91 -9.91
CA ILE A 55 1.11 -2.37 -8.93
C ILE A 55 0.32 -1.17 -9.48
N ILE A 56 0.95 -0.34 -10.29
CA ILE A 56 0.30 0.84 -10.86
C ILE A 56 -0.88 0.42 -11.73
N ASP A 57 -0.67 -0.53 -12.65
CA ASP A 57 -1.71 -1.02 -13.54
C ASP A 57 -2.85 -1.71 -12.77
N LEU A 58 -2.51 -2.49 -11.74
CA LEU A 58 -3.50 -3.18 -10.91
C LEU A 58 -4.38 -2.22 -10.13
N LEU A 59 -3.78 -1.19 -9.52
CA LEU A 59 -4.47 -0.30 -8.58
C LEU A 59 -5.08 0.93 -9.27
N HIS A 60 -4.80 1.14 -10.56
CA HIS A 60 -5.15 2.35 -11.32
C HIS A 60 -6.63 2.75 -11.24
N ASP A 61 -7.55 1.79 -11.29
CA ASP A 61 -9.00 2.07 -11.25
C ASP A 61 -9.55 2.31 -9.83
N GLY A 62 -8.70 2.15 -8.81
CA GLY A 62 -9.03 2.26 -7.39
C GLY A 62 -9.92 1.12 -6.84
N GLU A 63 -10.32 0.15 -7.67
CA GLU A 63 -11.24 -0.90 -7.23
C GLU A 63 -10.57 -1.84 -6.22
N VAL A 64 -9.36 -2.33 -6.52
CA VAL A 64 -8.62 -3.22 -5.60
C VAL A 64 -8.36 -2.53 -4.25
N LEU A 65 -8.02 -1.25 -4.26
CA LEU A 65 -7.85 -0.44 -3.05
C LEU A 65 -9.14 -0.35 -2.23
N CYS A 66 -10.27 -0.06 -2.89
CA CYS A 66 -11.56 0.00 -2.21
C CYS A 66 -11.98 -1.38 -1.67
N ARG A 67 -11.73 -2.46 -2.41
CA ARG A 67 -12.00 -3.83 -1.94
C ARG A 67 -11.15 -4.21 -0.73
N LEU A 68 -9.86 -3.85 -0.71
CA LEU A 68 -9.01 -3.99 0.46
C LEU A 68 -9.59 -3.21 1.65
N GLY A 69 -9.97 -1.96 1.43
CA GLY A 69 -10.52 -1.09 2.46
C GLY A 69 -11.86 -1.56 3.02
N GLN A 70 -12.70 -2.21 2.21
CA GLN A 70 -13.99 -2.79 2.65
C GLN A 70 -13.84 -3.88 3.71
N LEU A 71 -12.67 -4.54 3.76
CA LEU A 71 -12.37 -5.57 4.76
C LEU A 71 -12.09 -4.97 6.16
N VAL A 72 -11.81 -3.67 6.24
CA VAL A 72 -11.52 -3.01 7.51
C VAL A 72 -12.80 -2.79 8.32
N LYS A 73 -12.82 -3.36 9.53
CA LYS A 73 -13.87 -3.10 10.52
C LYS A 73 -13.61 -1.76 11.20
N LEU A 74 -14.54 -0.84 11.02
CA LEU A 74 -14.54 0.46 11.69
C LEU A 74 -15.43 0.43 12.94
N PRO A 75 -15.24 1.38 13.87
CA PRO A 75 -16.13 1.54 15.02
C PRO A 75 -17.61 1.64 14.63
N LEU A 76 -18.48 1.19 15.52
CA LEU A 76 -19.92 1.18 15.28
C LEU A 76 -20.42 2.60 14.96
N GLY A 77 -21.18 2.73 13.87
CA GLY A 77 -21.71 4.02 13.39
C GLY A 77 -20.79 4.77 12.43
N THR A 78 -19.53 4.36 12.28
CA THR A 78 -18.61 4.93 11.28
C THR A 78 -18.86 4.31 9.90
N LYS A 79 -19.18 5.12 8.90
CA LYS A 79 -19.33 4.66 7.51
C LYS A 79 -17.95 4.50 6.87
N ASN A 80 -17.63 3.31 6.38
CA ASN A 80 -16.43 3.07 5.60
C ASN A 80 -16.55 3.73 4.21
N PRO A 81 -15.72 4.73 3.86
CA PRO A 81 -15.85 5.47 2.60
C PRO A 81 -15.68 4.58 1.36
N THR A 82 -14.89 3.51 1.46
CA THR A 82 -14.63 2.58 0.34
C THR A 82 -15.86 1.78 -0.10
N THR A 83 -16.96 1.82 0.68
CA THR A 83 -18.24 1.26 0.26
C THR A 83 -18.95 2.09 -0.82
N LYS A 84 -18.51 3.33 -1.05
CA LYS A 84 -19.05 4.24 -2.09
C LYS A 84 -18.46 4.03 -3.48
N PHE A 85 -17.45 3.17 -3.60
CA PHE A 85 -16.72 2.96 -4.86
C PHE A 85 -17.67 2.53 -6.00
N LYS A 86 -17.29 2.85 -7.23
CA LYS A 86 -18.03 2.47 -8.44
C LYS A 86 -17.06 1.95 -9.49
N SER A 87 -17.37 0.82 -10.11
CA SER A 87 -16.58 0.32 -11.24
C SER A 87 -16.92 1.14 -12.50
N SER A 88 -15.92 1.81 -13.09
CA SER A 88 -16.09 2.64 -14.29
C SER A 88 -14.75 2.85 -15.01
N GLN A 89 -14.84 3.07 -16.33
CA GLN A 89 -13.70 3.48 -17.17
C GLN A 89 -13.50 5.01 -17.19
N MET A 90 -14.38 5.77 -16.55
CA MET A 90 -14.26 7.23 -16.51
C MET A 90 -13.18 7.65 -15.51
N ALA A 91 -12.20 8.42 -15.99
CA ALA A 91 -11.06 8.91 -15.20
C ALA A 91 -11.45 9.50 -13.83
N PHE A 92 -12.46 10.37 -13.79
CA PHE A 92 -12.88 11.01 -12.54
C PHE A 92 -13.42 10.00 -11.51
N ILE A 93 -14.07 8.91 -11.95
CA ILE A 93 -14.57 7.87 -11.05
C ILE A 93 -13.40 7.03 -10.52
N GLN A 94 -12.41 6.72 -11.36
CA GLN A 94 -11.22 6.00 -10.93
C GLN A 94 -10.43 6.80 -9.89
N MET A 95 -10.22 8.10 -10.14
CA MET A 95 -9.59 9.01 -9.18
C MET A 95 -10.40 9.16 -7.88
N GLU A 96 -11.74 9.18 -7.96
CA GLU A 96 -12.62 9.20 -6.78
C GLU A 96 -12.57 7.88 -5.99
N ASN A 97 -12.47 6.73 -6.66
CA ASN A 97 -12.26 5.45 -5.96
C ASN A 97 -10.94 5.45 -5.18
N ILE A 98 -9.86 5.96 -5.78
CA ILE A 98 -8.57 6.11 -5.10
C ILE A 98 -8.73 7.02 -3.87
N SER A 99 -9.42 8.16 -4.01
CA SER A 99 -9.61 9.09 -2.89
C SER A 99 -10.44 8.50 -1.74
N TRP A 100 -11.40 7.59 -2.02
CA TRP A 100 -12.11 6.87 -0.94
C TRP A 100 -11.20 5.96 -0.12
N PHE A 101 -10.21 5.34 -0.75
CA PHE A 101 -9.20 4.57 -0.01
C PHE A 101 -8.27 5.48 0.81
N LEU A 102 -7.84 6.61 0.24
CA LEU A 102 -7.01 7.58 0.96
C LEU A 102 -7.74 8.18 2.18
N GLN A 103 -9.03 8.49 2.05
CA GLN A 103 -9.85 8.94 3.16
C GLN A 103 -9.94 7.88 4.27
N LEU A 104 -10.04 6.59 3.91
CA LEU A 104 -9.99 5.51 4.89
C LEU A 104 -8.63 5.48 5.61
N CYS A 105 -7.53 5.66 4.88
CA CYS A 105 -6.18 5.72 5.47
C CYS A 105 -6.05 6.82 6.52
N GLU A 106 -6.57 8.01 6.24
CA GLU A 106 -6.62 9.12 7.20
C GLU A 106 -7.47 8.78 8.43
N MET A 107 -8.65 8.17 8.24
CA MET A 107 -9.52 7.73 9.35
C MET A 107 -8.86 6.67 10.24
N LEU A 108 -7.95 5.88 9.69
CA LEU A 108 -7.15 4.89 10.42
C LEU A 108 -5.91 5.51 11.10
N ASN A 109 -5.73 6.83 11.00
CA ASN A 109 -4.57 7.57 11.52
C ASN A 109 -3.23 7.08 10.95
N LEU A 110 -3.18 6.79 9.65
CA LEU A 110 -1.90 6.59 8.98
C LEU A 110 -1.08 7.89 9.02
N PRO A 111 0.26 7.82 9.18
CA PRO A 111 1.12 8.99 9.08
C PRO A 111 0.93 9.69 7.73
N HIS A 112 0.67 10.99 7.73
CA HIS A 112 0.38 11.74 6.51
C HIS A 112 1.51 11.70 5.47
N ASP A 113 2.76 11.60 5.91
CA ASP A 113 3.96 11.45 5.07
C ASP A 113 4.08 10.07 4.41
N GLU A 114 3.36 9.07 4.94
CA GLU A 114 3.26 7.73 4.37
C GLU A 114 2.05 7.59 3.43
N ILE A 115 1.14 8.57 3.34
CA ILE A 115 -0.05 8.53 2.47
C ILE A 115 0.28 9.12 1.09
N PHE A 116 0.04 8.36 0.02
CA PHE A 116 0.22 8.80 -1.36
C PHE A 116 -0.91 9.75 -1.81
N GLN A 117 -0.67 10.52 -2.87
CA GLN A 117 -1.67 11.38 -3.53
C GLN A 117 -2.25 10.69 -4.75
N THR A 118 -3.49 10.98 -5.14
CA THR A 118 -4.15 10.33 -6.29
C THR A 118 -3.29 10.31 -7.57
N VAL A 119 -2.52 11.37 -7.84
CA VAL A 119 -1.61 11.46 -8.99
C VAL A 119 -0.41 10.52 -8.92
N ASP A 120 0.06 10.16 -7.72
CA ASP A 120 1.17 9.24 -7.52
C ASP A 120 0.86 7.85 -8.07
N LEU A 121 -0.41 7.45 -7.95
CA LEU A 121 -0.94 6.21 -8.50
C LEU A 121 -1.50 6.40 -9.91
N TYR A 122 -2.47 7.30 -10.09
CA TYR A 122 -3.22 7.41 -11.34
C TYR A 122 -2.35 7.85 -12.52
N GLU A 123 -1.42 8.79 -12.30
CA GLU A 123 -0.46 9.20 -13.32
C GLU A 123 0.91 8.50 -13.16
N GLY A 124 1.04 7.60 -12.17
CA GLY A 124 2.29 6.91 -11.86
C GLY A 124 3.43 7.85 -11.46
N LYS A 125 3.14 9.02 -10.85
CA LYS A 125 4.18 9.99 -10.47
C LYS A 125 5.13 9.45 -9.42
N ASP A 126 4.64 8.63 -8.49
CA ASP A 126 5.45 8.09 -7.41
C ASP A 126 4.96 6.69 -6.95
N PRO A 127 5.28 5.63 -7.72
CA PRO A 127 4.88 4.26 -7.39
C PRO A 127 5.43 3.75 -6.07
N TYR A 128 6.61 4.24 -5.66
CA TYR A 128 7.20 3.88 -4.37
C TYR A 128 6.36 4.43 -3.21
N GLN A 129 5.82 5.64 -3.32
CA GLN A 129 4.92 6.20 -2.29
C GLN A 129 3.66 5.35 -2.11
N VAL A 130 3.09 4.81 -3.20
CA VAL A 130 1.95 3.87 -3.14
C VAL A 130 2.30 2.63 -2.33
N CYS A 131 3.49 2.07 -2.53
CA CYS A 131 3.99 0.92 -1.76
C CYS A 131 4.16 1.28 -0.28
N VAL A 132 4.68 2.47 0.04
CA VAL A 132 4.83 2.97 1.42
C VAL A 132 3.49 3.05 2.14
N THR A 133 2.46 3.59 1.48
CA THR A 133 1.11 3.65 2.07
C THR A 133 0.56 2.26 2.34
N LEU A 134 0.70 1.32 1.41
CA LEU A 134 0.22 -0.06 1.59
C LEU A 134 0.98 -0.79 2.70
N MET A 135 2.30 -0.56 2.83
CA MET A 135 3.07 -1.04 3.97
C MET A 135 2.53 -0.49 5.30
N SER A 136 2.30 0.83 5.37
CA SER A 136 1.74 1.45 6.57
C SER A 136 0.36 0.91 6.91
N PHE A 137 -0.52 0.86 5.90
CA PHE A 137 -1.87 0.33 6.02
C PHE A 137 -1.84 -1.09 6.58
N SER A 138 -1.04 -2.00 5.99
CA SER A 138 -0.93 -3.40 6.43
C SER A 138 -0.57 -3.53 7.91
N ARG A 139 0.35 -2.70 8.42
CA ARG A 139 0.73 -2.68 9.85
C ARG A 139 -0.44 -2.28 10.74
N ILE A 140 -1.19 -1.25 10.35
CA ILE A 140 -2.32 -0.73 11.13
C ILE A 140 -3.46 -1.75 11.14
N VAL A 141 -3.87 -2.26 9.97
CA VAL A 141 -5.03 -3.16 9.88
C VAL A 141 -4.75 -4.56 10.45
N ASN A 142 -3.50 -5.04 10.40
CA ASN A 142 -3.08 -6.23 11.15
C ASN A 142 -3.29 -6.05 12.66
N GLY A 143 -3.03 -4.85 13.20
CA GLY A 143 -3.30 -4.55 14.61
C GLY A 143 -4.79 -4.51 14.96
N LEU A 144 -5.66 -4.24 13.99
CA LEU A 144 -7.11 -4.16 14.18
C LEU A 144 -7.81 -5.52 14.05
N ASP A 145 -7.48 -6.29 13.02
CA ASP A 145 -8.05 -7.62 12.79
C ASP A 145 -7.00 -8.58 12.17
N PRO A 146 -6.17 -9.24 13.00
CA PRO A 146 -5.16 -10.18 12.52
C PRO A 146 -5.73 -11.40 11.78
N ASN A 147 -7.01 -11.72 11.93
CA ASN A 147 -7.62 -12.88 11.25
C ASN A 147 -7.85 -12.58 9.77
N VAL A 148 -8.23 -11.33 9.46
CA VAL A 148 -8.42 -10.85 8.09
C VAL A 148 -7.08 -10.40 7.50
N PHE A 149 -6.29 -9.67 8.27
CA PHE A 149 -5.01 -9.11 7.86
C PHE A 149 -3.85 -9.84 8.53
N GLY A 150 -3.71 -11.14 8.27
CA GLY A 150 -2.71 -11.99 8.95
C GLY A 150 -1.25 -11.74 8.54
N GLU A 151 -1.03 -11.07 7.41
CA GLU A 151 0.29 -10.72 6.90
C GLU A 151 0.53 -9.20 6.96
N VAL A 152 1.79 -8.79 6.98
CA VAL A 152 2.21 -7.38 6.97
C VAL A 152 3.33 -7.25 5.93
N ILE A 153 3.32 -6.17 5.16
CA ILE A 153 4.35 -5.90 4.16
C ILE A 153 5.55 -5.23 4.85
N GLY A 154 6.76 -5.70 4.53
CA GLY A 154 8.02 -5.15 5.04
C GLY A 154 8.63 -5.96 6.19
N PRO A 155 9.80 -5.53 6.71
CA PRO A 155 10.55 -6.29 7.69
C PRO A 155 9.73 -6.48 8.97
N LYS A 156 9.49 -7.75 9.32
CA LYS A 156 8.88 -8.13 10.60
C LYS A 156 9.68 -7.43 11.71
N LYS A 157 9.04 -6.61 12.55
CA LYS A 157 9.69 -5.95 13.67
C LYS A 157 10.44 -7.01 14.49
N VAL A 158 11.75 -7.08 14.30
CA VAL A 158 12.59 -7.97 15.09
C VAL A 158 12.61 -7.35 16.49
N LYS A 159 12.05 -8.03 17.49
CA LYS A 159 12.05 -7.58 18.91
C LYS A 159 13.44 -7.61 19.55
N VAL A 160 14.52 -7.54 18.76
CA VAL A 160 15.88 -7.46 19.28
C VAL A 160 16.10 -5.99 19.64
N LYS A 161 16.00 -5.67 20.93
CA LYS A 161 16.45 -4.37 21.44
C LYS A 161 17.90 -4.18 20.98
N PRO A 162 18.26 -3.03 20.38
CA PRO A 162 19.66 -2.71 20.13
C PRO A 162 20.43 -2.90 21.43
N VAL A 163 21.54 -3.63 21.40
CA VAL A 163 22.45 -3.72 22.55
C VAL A 163 23.00 -2.31 22.74
N VAL A 164 22.45 -1.56 23.70
CA VAL A 164 22.98 -0.24 24.05
C VAL A 164 24.35 -0.49 24.67
N PRO A 165 25.46 -0.05 24.04
CA PRO A 165 26.78 -0.20 24.62
C PRO A 165 26.82 0.57 25.95
N ASN A 166 27.29 -0.08 27.02
CA ASN A 166 27.44 0.59 28.30
C ASN A 166 28.42 1.75 28.16
N LYS A 167 28.02 2.95 28.63
CA LYS A 167 28.86 4.16 28.64
C LYS A 167 30.25 3.82 29.22
N PRO A 168 31.35 4.05 28.48
CA PRO A 168 32.70 3.84 28.98
C PRO A 168 32.90 4.58 30.31
N ARG A 169 33.59 3.95 31.27
CA ARG A 169 33.81 4.52 32.61
C ARG A 169 34.49 5.91 32.56
N SER A 170 35.23 6.21 31.50
CA SER A 170 35.95 7.47 31.29
C SER A 170 35.08 8.69 30.97
N LEU A 171 33.75 8.53 30.84
CA LEU A 171 32.82 9.62 30.53
C LEU A 171 31.79 9.85 31.65
N LYS A 172 31.99 9.24 32.83
CA LYS A 172 31.16 9.46 34.02
C LYS A 172 31.84 10.50 34.90
N ASP A 173 31.81 11.75 34.45
CA ASP A 173 32.12 12.92 35.28
C ASP A 173 30.80 13.62 35.63
#